data_AF-A0A9D8Z6K2-F1
#
_entry.id   AF-A0A9D8Z6K2-F1
#
_cell.length_a   1.000
_cell.length_b   1.000
_cell.length_c   1.000
_cell.angle_alpha   90.00
_cell.angle_beta   90.00
_cell.angle_gamma   90.00
#
_symmetry.space_group_name_H-M   'P 1'
#
loop_
_entity.id
_entity.type
_entity.pdbx_description
1 polymer ?
#
loop_
_entity_poly.entity_id
_entity_poly.type
_entity_poly.pdbx_seq_one_letter_code
_entity_poly.pdbx_strand_id
1 'polypeptide(L)'
;MMVFLRRFFTDAHGAAAAEMALIVPISILLLFTGFETGHYFYQQHQIVKALRDGARYAARQSFDEANCRGGTAKQFSGTVLTEIQSLARTGQIGGTTPRIKNWTSNGQVSVTVTCPTVAESQTGIYDGTERAPQVTLTTQFNYDSIFNGLGIITDSYRIGATQQATVMGI
;
A
#
# COMPACT_ATOMS: atom_id res chain seq x y z
N MET A 1 -10.15 -22.76 63.37
CA MET A 1 -9.24 -22.20 62.33
C MET A 1 -8.86 -23.23 61.27
N MET A 2 -8.39 -24.45 61.62
CA MET A 2 -7.91 -25.47 60.66
C MET A 2 -8.95 -25.97 59.62
N VAL A 3 -10.24 -26.03 59.95
CA VAL A 3 -11.29 -26.52 59.03
C VAL A 3 -11.57 -25.56 57.86
N PHE A 4 -11.48 -24.25 58.12
CA PHE A 4 -11.65 -23.23 57.08
C PHE A 4 -10.50 -23.21 56.08
N LEU A 5 -9.26 -23.35 56.58
CA LEU A 5 -8.07 -23.48 55.73
C LEU A 5 -8.16 -24.71 54.82
N ARG A 6 -8.56 -25.87 55.36
CA ARG A 6 -8.70 -27.10 54.56
C ARG A 6 -9.78 -26.98 53.49
N ARG A 7 -10.92 -26.34 53.79
CA ARG A 7 -11.98 -26.09 52.82
C ARG A 7 -11.53 -25.18 51.68
N PHE A 8 -10.77 -24.12 51.98
CA PHE A 8 -10.25 -23.20 50.98
C PHE A 8 -9.27 -23.87 50.00
N PHE A 9 -8.41 -24.76 50.48
CA PHE A 9 -7.48 -25.51 49.62
C PHE A 9 -8.14 -26.62 48.80
N THR A 10 -9.35 -27.06 49.15
CA THR A 10 -10.10 -28.08 48.40
C THR A 10 -11.21 -27.48 47.53
N ASP A 11 -11.39 -26.16 47.55
CA ASP A 11 -12.47 -25.51 46.83
C ASP A 11 -12.12 -25.39 45.33
N ALA A 12 -12.90 -26.07 44.48
CA ALA A 12 -12.76 -26.03 43.03
C ALA A 12 -13.83 -25.16 42.36
N HIS A 13 -14.74 -24.56 43.13
CA HIS A 13 -15.77 -23.66 42.60
C HIS A 13 -15.08 -22.41 42.05
N GLY A 14 -15.28 -22.12 40.76
CA GLY A 14 -14.65 -20.98 40.09
C GLY A 14 -13.35 -21.30 39.34
N ALA A 15 -12.90 -22.56 39.29
CA ALA A 15 -11.75 -22.95 38.46
C ALA A 15 -11.92 -22.53 36.99
N ALA A 16 -13.11 -22.74 36.42
CA ALA A 16 -13.43 -22.28 35.06
C ALA A 16 -13.36 -20.75 34.89
N ALA A 17 -13.70 -19.99 35.93
CA ALA A 17 -13.58 -18.53 35.91
C ALA A 17 -12.11 -18.09 35.97
N ALA A 18 -11.27 -18.80 36.73
CA ALA A 18 -9.83 -18.56 36.80
C ALA A 18 -9.12 -18.91 35.47
N GLU A 19 -9.50 -20.02 34.86
CA GLU A 19 -9.01 -20.42 33.53
C GLU A 19 -9.41 -19.40 32.45
N MET A 20 -10.68 -18.95 32.47
CA MET A 20 -11.14 -17.93 31.54
C MET A 20 -10.40 -16.60 31.77
N ALA A 21 -10.17 -16.19 33.02
CA ALA A 21 -9.42 -14.97 33.33
C ALA A 21 -7.98 -15.01 32.79
N LEU A 22 -7.38 -16.19 32.68
CA LEU A 22 -6.02 -16.37 32.14
C LEU A 22 -6.01 -16.37 30.60
N ILE A 23 -7.00 -17.00 29.95
CA ILE A 23 -7.03 -17.12 28.48
C ILE A 23 -7.60 -15.88 27.77
N VAL A 24 -8.52 -15.15 28.42
CA VAL A 24 -9.17 -13.95 27.88
C VAL A 24 -8.17 -12.90 27.38
N PRO A 25 -7.16 -12.46 28.16
CA PRO A 25 -6.25 -11.40 27.69
C PRO A 25 -5.49 -11.80 26.41
N ILE A 26 -5.04 -13.05 26.32
CA ILE A 26 -4.35 -13.57 25.13
C ILE A 26 -5.33 -13.69 23.95
N SER A 27 -6.55 -14.17 24.20
CA SER A 27 -7.58 -14.33 23.16
C SER A 27 -7.98 -12.98 22.56
N ILE A 28 -8.15 -11.96 23.40
CA ILE A 28 -8.45 -10.59 22.99
C ILE A 28 -7.31 -10.02 22.14
N LEU A 29 -6.06 -10.21 22.57
CA LEU A 29 -4.89 -9.77 21.82
C LEU A 29 -4.85 -10.42 20.43
N LEU A 30 -5.04 -11.73 20.35
CA LEU A 30 -5.08 -12.45 19.07
C LEU A 30 -6.20 -11.97 18.15
N LEU A 31 -7.37 -11.69 18.72
CA LEU A 31 -8.51 -11.16 17.98
C LEU A 31 -8.18 -9.80 17.34
N PHE A 32 -7.73 -8.83 18.14
CA PHE A 32 -7.40 -7.50 17.61
C PHE A 32 -6.24 -7.54 16.62
N THR A 33 -5.21 -8.33 16.90
CA THR A 33 -4.07 -8.50 15.98
C THR A 33 -4.50 -9.12 14.66
N GLY A 34 -5.36 -10.13 14.68
CA GLY A 34 -5.87 -10.80 13.48
C GLY A 34 -6.67 -9.86 12.58
N PHE A 35 -7.59 -9.10 13.16
CA PHE A 35 -8.39 -8.11 12.42
C PHE A 35 -7.51 -6.97 11.86
N GLU A 36 -6.60 -6.43 12.67
CA GLU A 36 -5.70 -5.35 12.24
C GLU A 36 -4.78 -5.81 11.11
N THR A 37 -4.21 -7.01 11.21
CA THR A 37 -3.34 -7.58 10.17
C THR A 37 -4.11 -7.87 8.88
N GLY A 38 -5.35 -8.37 9.00
CA GLY A 38 -6.24 -8.56 7.85
C GLY A 38 -6.54 -7.23 7.13
N HIS A 39 -6.78 -6.17 7.90
CA HIS A 39 -6.97 -4.83 7.35
C HIS A 39 -5.71 -4.29 6.66
N TYR A 40 -4.55 -4.49 7.27
CA TYR A 40 -3.26 -4.13 6.68
C TYR A 40 -3.05 -4.76 5.31
N PHE A 41 -3.24 -6.09 5.19
CA PHE A 41 -3.11 -6.76 3.89
C PHE A 41 -4.15 -6.29 2.87
N TYR A 42 -5.37 -6.03 3.33
CA TYR A 42 -6.41 -5.48 2.47
C TYR A 42 -6.01 -4.12 1.87
N GLN A 43 -5.53 -3.19 2.70
CA GLN A 43 -5.05 -1.89 2.23
C GLN A 43 -3.81 -2.04 1.33
N GLN A 44 -2.87 -2.92 1.68
CA GLN A 44 -1.68 -3.15 0.87
C GLN A 44 -2.03 -3.64 -0.55
N HIS A 45 -3.01 -4.55 -0.66
CA HIS A 45 -3.50 -4.98 -1.96
C HIS A 45 -4.20 -3.87 -2.74
N GLN A 46 -4.97 -3.01 -2.07
CA GLN A 46 -5.59 -1.85 -2.71
C GLN A 46 -4.52 -0.91 -3.30
N ILE A 47 -3.45 -0.62 -2.55
CA ILE A 47 -2.35 0.25 -3.01
C ILE A 47 -1.63 -0.35 -4.20
N VAL A 48 -1.24 -1.63 -4.13
CA VAL A 48 -0.52 -2.28 -5.23
C VAL A 48 -1.35 -2.27 -6.52
N LYS A 49 -2.66 -2.55 -6.43
CA LYS A 49 -3.57 -2.51 -7.58
C LYS A 49 -3.76 -1.09 -8.10
N ALA A 50 -3.96 -0.13 -7.20
CA ALA A 50 -4.07 1.30 -7.53
C ALA A 50 -2.85 1.84 -8.29
N LEU A 51 -1.64 1.58 -7.79
CA LEU A 51 -0.41 2.01 -8.47
C LEU A 51 -0.22 1.29 -9.81
N ARG A 52 -0.69 0.04 -9.93
CA ARG A 52 -0.65 -0.68 -11.21
C ARG A 52 -1.58 -0.05 -12.23
N ASP A 53 -2.78 0.35 -11.84
CA ASP A 53 -3.72 1.07 -12.69
C ASP A 53 -3.10 2.40 -13.16
N GLY A 54 -2.53 3.17 -12.22
CA GLY A 54 -1.82 4.41 -12.52
C GLY A 54 -0.61 4.22 -13.44
N ALA A 55 0.21 3.18 -13.22
CA ALA A 55 1.38 2.89 -14.04
C ALA A 55 0.97 2.46 -15.46
N ARG A 56 -0.10 1.68 -15.61
CA ARG A 56 -0.65 1.31 -16.92
C ARG A 56 -1.22 2.50 -17.67
N TYR A 57 -1.87 3.42 -16.96
CA TYR A 57 -2.34 4.67 -17.56
C TYR A 57 -1.18 5.55 -18.01
N ALA A 58 -0.17 5.72 -17.14
CA ALA A 58 1.05 6.47 -17.47
C ALA A 58 1.81 5.85 -18.65
N ALA A 59 1.86 4.52 -18.73
CA ALA A 59 2.50 3.80 -19.83
C ALA A 59 1.84 4.03 -21.19
N ARG A 60 0.55 4.39 -21.22
CA ARG A 60 -0.20 4.68 -22.44
C ARG A 60 -0.22 6.16 -22.82
N GLN A 61 0.49 7.01 -22.08
CA GLN A 61 0.61 8.41 -22.46
C GLN A 61 1.50 8.57 -23.69
N SER A 62 1.28 9.64 -24.46
CA SER A 62 2.09 9.96 -25.63
C SER A 62 3.58 10.02 -25.27
N PHE A 63 4.45 9.66 -26.21
CA PHE A 63 5.90 9.88 -26.08
C PHE A 63 6.26 11.36 -25.98
N ASP A 64 5.36 12.27 -26.36
CA ASP A 64 5.58 13.69 -26.08
C ASP A 64 5.50 13.98 -24.58
N GLU A 65 4.84 13.18 -23.75
CA GLU A 65 4.76 13.37 -22.30
C GLU A 65 5.90 12.67 -21.55
N ALA A 66 6.31 11.49 -22.01
CA ALA A 66 7.44 10.74 -21.45
C ALA A 66 8.23 10.02 -22.54
N ASN A 67 9.52 10.33 -22.65
CA ASN A 67 10.43 9.76 -23.65
C ASN A 67 11.86 9.69 -23.14
N CYS A 68 12.72 9.07 -23.94
CA CYS A 68 14.15 8.93 -23.70
C CYS A 68 14.99 9.58 -24.80
N ARG A 69 14.42 10.53 -25.55
CA ARG A 69 15.10 11.22 -26.64
C ARG A 69 16.34 11.96 -26.11
N GLY A 70 17.47 11.80 -26.79
CA GLY A 70 18.74 12.39 -26.36
C GLY A 70 19.32 11.76 -25.08
N GLY A 71 18.85 10.57 -24.68
CA GLY A 71 19.40 9.81 -23.55
C GLY A 71 18.97 10.31 -22.17
N THR A 72 18.06 11.29 -22.10
CA THR A 72 17.55 11.85 -20.84
C THR A 72 16.07 11.54 -20.69
N ALA A 73 15.63 11.17 -19.49
CA ALA A 73 14.23 10.87 -19.22
C ALA A 73 13.39 12.14 -19.13
N LYS A 74 12.45 12.32 -20.05
CA LYS A 74 11.39 13.33 -19.90
C LYS A 74 10.41 12.86 -18.83
N GLN A 75 10.24 13.69 -17.79
CA GLN A 75 9.29 13.43 -16.71
C GLN A 75 7.90 13.96 -17.07
N PHE A 76 6.86 13.29 -16.56
CA PHE A 76 5.48 13.79 -16.63
C PHE A 76 5.36 15.13 -15.90
N SER A 77 4.55 16.03 -16.44
CA SER A 77 4.29 17.34 -15.83
C SER A 77 2.85 17.80 -16.10
N GLY A 78 2.42 18.88 -15.45
CA GLY A 78 1.10 19.49 -15.70
C GLY A 78 -0.08 18.56 -15.43
N THR A 79 -1.04 18.56 -16.36
CA THR A 79 -2.32 17.82 -16.25
C THR A 79 -2.10 16.31 -16.28
N VAL A 80 -1.24 15.78 -17.14
CA VAL A 80 -1.02 14.34 -17.26
C VAL A 80 -0.48 13.77 -15.94
N LEU A 81 0.41 14.49 -15.27
CA LEU A 81 0.90 14.09 -13.94
C LEU A 81 -0.24 14.04 -12.91
N THR A 82 -1.10 15.04 -12.86
CA THR A 82 -2.21 15.07 -11.89
C THR A 82 -3.27 14.00 -12.20
N GLU A 83 -3.47 13.67 -13.46
CA GLU A 83 -4.33 12.56 -13.90
C GLU A 83 -3.76 11.20 -13.47
N ILE A 84 -2.47 10.94 -13.68
CA ILE A 84 -1.81 9.71 -13.21
C ILE A 84 -1.95 9.57 -11.68
N GLN A 85 -1.67 10.64 -10.95
CA GLN A 85 -1.75 10.65 -9.49
C GLN A 85 -3.19 10.48 -8.98
N SER A 86 -4.16 11.18 -9.58
CA SER A 86 -5.57 11.07 -9.20
C SER A 86 -6.15 9.70 -9.53
N LEU A 87 -5.78 9.12 -10.67
CA LEU A 87 -6.19 7.76 -11.04
C LEU A 87 -5.65 6.73 -10.05
N ALA A 88 -4.36 6.81 -9.68
CA ALA A 88 -3.80 5.93 -8.67
C ALA A 88 -4.54 6.08 -7.32
N ARG A 89 -4.73 7.32 -6.85
CA ARG A 89 -5.34 7.58 -5.54
C ARG A 89 -6.83 7.21 -5.46
N THR A 90 -7.59 7.51 -6.52
CA THR A 90 -9.07 7.48 -6.49
C THR A 90 -9.68 6.43 -7.41
N GLY A 91 -8.93 5.94 -8.39
CA GLY A 91 -9.43 5.05 -9.43
C GLY A 91 -10.18 5.74 -10.57
N GLN A 92 -10.24 7.07 -10.57
CA GLN A 92 -10.83 7.86 -11.64
C GLN A 92 -9.90 9.03 -12.00
N ILE A 93 -9.91 9.41 -13.27
CA ILE A 93 -9.21 10.62 -13.72
C ILE A 93 -9.94 11.83 -13.11
N GLY A 94 -9.22 12.64 -12.34
CA GLY A 94 -9.82 13.80 -11.66
C GLY A 94 -10.70 13.46 -10.45
N GLY A 95 -10.68 12.22 -9.96
CA GLY A 95 -11.47 11.81 -8.80
C GLY A 95 -11.05 12.53 -7.51
N THR A 96 -12.02 12.80 -6.65
CA THR A 96 -11.84 13.51 -5.37
C THR A 96 -11.85 12.58 -4.16
N THR A 97 -12.56 11.45 -4.23
CA THR A 97 -12.67 10.49 -3.13
C THR A 97 -11.51 9.49 -3.17
N PRO A 98 -10.68 9.41 -2.11
CA PRO A 98 -9.57 8.47 -2.10
C PRO A 98 -10.03 7.02 -1.85
N ARG A 99 -9.33 6.05 -2.44
CA ARG A 99 -9.58 4.60 -2.21
C ARG A 99 -9.31 4.18 -0.77
N ILE A 100 -8.39 4.89 -0.10
CA ILE A 100 -7.98 4.67 1.29
C ILE A 100 -8.05 6.02 2.00
N LYS A 101 -8.66 6.06 3.19
CA LYS A 101 -8.99 7.29 3.93
C LYS A 101 -7.78 8.23 4.12
N ASN A 102 -6.62 7.69 4.48
CA ASN A 102 -5.41 8.47 4.77
C ASN A 102 -4.55 8.80 3.52
N TRP A 103 -5.00 8.42 2.33
CA TRP A 103 -4.38 8.77 1.05
C TRP A 103 -5.00 10.05 0.49
N THR A 104 -4.70 11.18 1.12
CA THR A 104 -5.44 12.44 0.94
C THR A 104 -4.95 13.31 -0.21
N SER A 105 -3.70 13.19 -0.64
CA SER A 105 -3.09 14.09 -1.63
C SER A 105 -2.47 13.35 -2.81
N ASN A 106 -2.65 13.90 -4.01
CA ASN A 106 -1.97 13.44 -5.23
C ASN A 106 -0.44 13.49 -5.07
N GLY A 107 0.08 14.43 -4.28
CA GLY A 107 1.52 14.54 -3.98
C GLY A 107 2.08 13.36 -3.18
N GLN A 108 1.24 12.52 -2.59
CA GLN A 108 1.69 11.26 -1.96
C GLN A 108 2.01 10.17 -3.00
N VAL A 109 1.73 10.41 -4.28
CA VAL A 109 2.09 9.53 -5.39
C VAL A 109 3.24 10.16 -6.16
N SER A 110 4.43 9.60 -5.96
CA SER A 110 5.62 9.94 -6.73
C SER A 110 5.59 9.19 -8.06
N VAL A 111 5.68 9.94 -9.16
CA VAL A 111 5.73 9.41 -10.53
C VAL A 111 7.10 9.78 -11.08
N THR A 112 7.88 8.79 -11.48
CA THR A 112 9.24 8.99 -12.01
C THR A 112 9.42 8.19 -13.30
N VAL A 113 10.09 8.78 -14.28
CA VAL A 113 10.44 8.13 -15.54
C VAL A 113 11.94 7.87 -15.54
N THR A 114 12.34 6.65 -15.88
CA THR A 114 13.75 6.24 -16.01
C THR A 114 13.98 5.71 -17.42
N CYS A 115 15.15 6.01 -17.98
CA CYS A 115 15.58 5.48 -19.27
C CYS A 115 16.58 4.33 -19.07
N PRO A 116 16.13 3.07 -19.10
CA PRO A 116 17.01 1.92 -18.90
C PRO A 116 18.07 1.84 -20.00
N THR A 117 19.32 1.58 -19.61
CA THR A 117 20.50 1.48 -20.49
C THR A 117 20.75 0.08 -21.05
N VAL A 118 19.97 -0.92 -20.60
CA VAL A 118 20.13 -2.32 -20.98
C VAL A 118 19.64 -2.60 -22.40
N ALA A 119 20.24 -3.58 -23.08
CA ALA A 119 19.92 -3.92 -24.48
C ALA A 119 18.44 -4.28 -24.72
N GLU A 120 17.76 -4.81 -23.70
CA GLU A 120 16.33 -5.16 -23.78
C GLU A 120 15.41 -3.94 -23.92
N SER A 121 15.88 -2.73 -23.61
CA SER A 121 15.11 -1.48 -23.85
C SER A 121 15.24 -0.96 -25.29
N GLN A 122 16.03 -1.63 -26.14
CA GLN A 122 16.43 -1.22 -27.49
C GLN A 122 16.29 -2.37 -28.50
N THR A 123 15.60 -3.46 -28.14
CA THR A 123 15.42 -4.64 -29.00
C THR A 123 13.97 -5.13 -28.97
N GLY A 124 13.55 -5.87 -29.99
CA GLY A 124 12.20 -6.44 -30.07
C GLY A 124 11.14 -5.41 -30.49
N ILE A 125 10.13 -5.18 -29.63
CA ILE A 125 9.00 -4.25 -29.87
C ILE A 125 9.46 -2.78 -29.82
N TYR A 126 10.60 -2.50 -29.19
CA TYR A 126 11.13 -1.15 -29.04
C TYR A 126 12.08 -0.79 -30.17
N ASP A 127 12.05 0.50 -30.56
CA ASP A 127 13.00 1.04 -31.52
C ASP A 127 14.43 0.95 -30.94
N GLY A 128 15.38 0.45 -31.73
CA GLY A 128 16.78 0.40 -31.31
C GLY A 128 17.44 1.77 -31.18
N THR A 129 16.81 2.82 -31.73
CA THR A 129 17.31 4.19 -31.71
C THR A 129 16.83 4.99 -30.49
N GLU A 130 15.71 4.60 -29.86
CA GLU A 130 15.17 5.23 -28.66
C GLU A 130 14.82 4.19 -27.59
N ARG A 131 15.42 4.34 -26.40
CA ARG A 131 15.15 3.46 -25.26
C ARG A 131 13.72 3.57 -24.78
N ALA A 132 13.09 2.44 -24.49
CA ALA A 132 11.77 2.40 -23.88
C ALA A 132 11.77 3.09 -22.49
N PRO A 133 11.02 4.19 -22.29
CA PRO A 133 10.92 4.83 -20.97
C PRO A 133 10.21 3.91 -19.98
N GLN A 134 10.70 3.85 -18.75
CA GLN A 134 10.09 3.10 -17.67
C GLN A 134 9.49 4.07 -16.65
N VAL A 135 8.17 4.05 -16.48
CA VAL A 135 7.51 4.80 -15.43
C VAL A 135 7.43 3.98 -14.16
N THR A 136 7.83 4.58 -13.05
CA THR A 136 7.77 4.03 -11.69
C THR A 136 6.89 4.91 -10.84
N LEU A 137 5.83 4.32 -10.30
CA LEU A 137 4.93 4.93 -9.34
C LEU A 137 5.26 4.40 -7.95
N THR A 138 5.47 5.30 -6.99
CA THR A 138 5.67 4.97 -5.58
C THR A 138 4.73 5.80 -4.73
N THR A 139 4.17 5.20 -3.68
CA THR A 139 3.41 5.95 -2.68
C THR A 139 3.80 5.52 -1.28
N GLN A 140 3.71 6.46 -0.34
CA GLN A 140 3.93 6.18 1.08
C GLN A 140 3.13 7.17 1.93
N PHE A 141 2.21 6.65 2.73
CA PHE A 141 1.36 7.43 3.62
C PHE A 141 1.10 6.68 4.92
N ASN A 142 0.42 7.34 5.86
CA ASN A 142 0.10 6.78 7.16
C ASN A 142 -1.01 5.74 7.03
N TYR A 143 -0.80 4.60 7.66
CA TYR A 143 -1.76 3.52 7.74
C TYR A 143 -3.02 4.01 8.46
N ASP A 144 -4.20 3.55 8.03
CA ASP A 144 -5.47 3.84 8.69
C ASP A 144 -5.80 2.62 9.54
N SER A 145 -5.39 2.67 10.82
CA SER A 145 -5.56 1.57 11.76
C SER A 145 -7.01 1.51 12.24
N ILE A 146 -7.51 0.29 12.45
CA ILE A 146 -8.85 0.09 13.01
C ILE A 146 -8.83 0.33 14.53
N PHE A 147 -7.79 -0.14 15.21
CA PHE A 147 -7.74 -0.14 16.67
C PHE A 147 -6.62 0.73 17.28
N ASN A 148 -5.88 1.48 16.45
CA ASN A 148 -4.87 2.45 16.84
C ASN A 148 -3.95 1.99 18.00
N GLY A 149 -3.19 0.91 17.75
CA GLY A 149 -2.24 0.34 18.70
C GLY A 149 -2.75 -0.85 19.52
N LEU A 150 -4.06 -1.00 19.74
CA LEU A 150 -4.61 -2.21 20.38
C LEU A 150 -4.41 -3.46 19.51
N GLY A 151 -4.30 -3.29 18.19
CA GLY A 151 -3.96 -4.33 17.21
C GLY A 151 -2.46 -4.41 16.89
N ILE A 152 -1.59 -3.90 17.77
CA ILE A 152 -0.10 -3.84 17.64
C ILE A 152 0.39 -2.82 16.60
N ILE A 153 -0.38 -2.55 15.55
CA ILE A 153 -0.09 -1.52 14.53
C ILE A 153 -0.81 -0.22 14.89
N THR A 154 -0.12 0.91 14.70
CA THR A 154 -0.63 2.26 14.99
C THR A 154 -0.79 3.07 13.70
N ASP A 155 -1.52 4.19 13.79
CA ASP A 155 -1.69 5.15 12.67
C ASP A 155 -0.38 5.85 12.25
N SER A 156 0.66 5.77 13.08
CA SER A 156 2.01 6.25 12.75
C SER A 156 2.78 5.31 11.83
N TYR A 157 2.31 4.07 11.63
CA TYR A 157 2.94 3.13 10.73
C TYR A 157 2.78 3.60 9.28
N ARG A 158 3.86 3.56 8.49
CA ARG A 158 3.83 3.98 7.10
C ARG A 158 3.68 2.77 6.19
N ILE A 159 2.67 2.84 5.34
CA ILE A 159 2.31 1.84 4.34
C ILE A 159 2.58 2.44 2.96
N GLY A 160 3.03 1.59 2.04
CA GLY A 160 3.39 2.01 0.70
C GLY A 160 3.67 0.84 -0.23
N ALA A 161 3.75 1.16 -1.51
CA ALA A 161 4.18 0.22 -2.53
C ALA A 161 4.82 0.97 -3.69
N THR A 162 5.47 0.19 -4.56
CA THR A 162 6.03 0.65 -5.82
C THR A 162 5.53 -0.26 -6.93
N GLN A 163 5.13 0.32 -8.06
CA GLN A 163 4.80 -0.40 -9.29
C GLN A 163 5.45 0.30 -10.48
N GLN A 164 5.77 -0.48 -11.50
CA GLN A 164 6.46 0.02 -12.69
C GLN A 164 5.77 -0.50 -13.96
N ALA A 165 5.85 0.29 -15.03
CA ALA A 165 5.41 -0.08 -16.36
C ALA A 165 6.32 0.58 -17.41
N THR A 166 6.48 -0.06 -18.56
CA THR A 166 7.18 0.52 -19.71
C THR A 166 6.21 1.34 -20.54
N VAL A 167 6.59 2.57 -20.89
CA VAL A 167 5.81 3.46 -21.77
C VAL A 167 5.80 2.88 -23.17
N MET A 168 4.59 2.73 -23.71
CA MET A 168 4.33 2.17 -25.04
C MET A 168 3.70 3.17 -25.99
N GLY A 169 3.22 4.32 -25.48
CA GLY A 169 2.49 5.29 -26.29
C GLY A 169 1.10 4.81 -26.70
N ILE A 170 0.31 5.74 -27.22
CA ILE A 170 -0.91 5.49 -28.01
C ILE A 170 -0.83 6.30 -29.29
#